data_AF-A0ABD0P0Z3-F1
#
_entry.id   AF-A0ABD0P0Z3-F1
#
_cell.length_a   1.000
_cell.length_b   1.000
_cell.length_c   1.000
_cell.angle_alpha   90.00
_cell.angle_beta   90.00
_cell.angle_gamma   90.00
#
_symmetry.space_group_name_H-M   'P 1'
#
loop_
_entity.id
_entity.type
_entity.pdbx_description
1 polymer ?
#
loop_
_entity_poly.entity_id
_entity_poly.type
_entity_poly.pdbx_seq_one_letter_code
_entity_poly.pdbx_strand_id
1 'polypeptide(L)' 'FTPEAKASRHPFVYLPCVGMRLAQLEIKMALLHIFRRFNVVPCEDTEVPLELKSHTTLGPKNGILVKITTRENFEDES' A
#
# COMPACT_ATOMS: atom_id res chain seq x y z
N PHE A 1 -2.51 14.30 7.07
CA PHE A 1 -3.88 14.30 7.62
C PHE A 1 -4.02 15.47 8.60
N THR A 2 -4.03 16.69 8.08
CA THR A 2 -4.21 17.88 8.93
C THR A 2 -5.64 17.90 9.49
N PRO A 3 -5.85 18.34 10.74
CA PRO A 3 -7.18 18.48 11.34
C PRO A 3 -8.13 19.34 10.47
N GLU A 4 -7.59 20.39 9.86
CA GLU A 4 -8.32 21.37 9.05
C GLU A 4 -8.90 20.74 7.78
N ALA A 5 -8.10 19.93 7.07
CA ALA A 5 -8.53 19.23 5.85
C ALA A 5 -9.45 18.03 6.13
N LYS A 6 -9.58 17.60 7.39
CA LYS A 6 -10.58 16.61 7.81
C LYS A 6 -11.92 17.29 8.11
N ALA A 7 -11.89 18.46 8.76
CA ALA A 7 -13.08 19.22 9.12
C ALA A 7 -13.85 19.73 7.90
N SER A 8 -13.15 20.05 6.80
CA SER A 8 -13.77 20.51 5.55
C SER A 8 -14.41 19.40 4.71
N ARG A 9 -14.29 18.13 5.09
CA ARG A 9 -14.81 17.00 4.31
C ARG A 9 -16.31 16.86 4.51
N HIS A 10 -17.01 16.58 3.42
CA HIS A 10 -18.42 16.23 3.49
C HIS A 10 -18.60 15.02 4.43
N PRO A 11 -19.58 15.01 5.35
CA PRO A 11 -19.76 13.94 6.33
C PRO A 11 -19.88 12.53 5.72
N PHE A 12 -20.36 12.43 4.47
CA PHE A 12 -20.52 11.17 3.74
C PHE A 12 -19.38 10.84 2.77
N VAL A 13 -18.25 11.56 2.79
CA VAL A 13 -17.06 11.21 1.98
C VAL A 13 -16.44 9.88 2.40
N TYR A 14 -16.62 9.47 3.66
CA TYR A 14 -16.12 8.21 4.19
C TYR A 14 -17.30 7.34 4.64
N LEU A 15 -17.43 6.17 4.02
CA LEU A 15 -18.46 5.19 4.40
C LEU A 15 -17.89 4.23 5.46
N PRO A 16 -18.60 4.00 6.57
CA PRO A 16 -18.13 3.08 7.60
C PRO A 16 -18.17 1.63 7.10
N CYS A 17 -17.09 0.88 7.31
CA CYS A 17 -17.01 -0.56 7.07
C CYS A 17 -16.56 -1.26 8.35
N VAL A 18 -17.29 -2.30 8.76
CA VAL A 18 -16.98 -3.10 9.97
C VAL A 18 -15.60 -3.75 9.86
N GLY A 19 -15.21 -4.15 8.64
CA GLY A 19 -13.92 -4.79 8.35
C GLY A 19 -12.71 -3.85 8.32
N MET A 20 -12.88 -2.53 8.46
CA MET A 20 -11.77 -1.57 8.29
C MET A 20 -10.59 -1.84 9.24
N ARG A 21 -10.88 -2.16 10.51
CA ARG A 21 -9.86 -2.44 11.51
C ARG A 21 -9.07 -3.71 11.18
N LEU A 22 -9.76 -4.75 10.73
CA LEU A 22 -9.15 -6.00 10.33
C LEU A 22 -8.26 -5.79 9.09
N ALA A 23 -8.80 -5.15 8.05
CA ALA A 23 -8.06 -4.87 6.82
C ALA A 23 -6.78 -4.06 7.09
N GLN A 24 -6.85 -3.06 7.97
CA GLN A 24 -5.66 -2.28 8.36
C GLN A 24 -4.61 -3.12 9.09
N LEU A 25 -5.03 -4.05 9.95
CA LEU A 25 -4.11 -4.95 10.66
C LEU A 25 -3.43 -5.90 9.67
N GLU A 26 -4.21 -6.56 8.81
CA GLU A 26 -3.70 -7.50 7.81
C GLU A 26 -2.70 -6.83 6.86
N ILE A 27 -3.03 -5.66 6.31
CA ILE A 27 -2.14 -4.91 5.41
C ILE A 27 -0.85 -4.53 6.13
N LYS A 28 -0.92 -4.01 7.37
CA LYS A 28 0.28 -3.60 8.11
C LYS A 28 1.19 -4.78 8.43
N MET A 29 0.62 -5.91 8.88
CA MET A 29 1.40 -7.10 9.21
C MET A 29 2.05 -7.71 7.95
N ALA A 30 1.31 -7.78 6.85
CA ALA A 30 1.83 -8.24 5.57
C ALA A 30 2.99 -7.34 5.07
N LEU A 31 2.80 -6.02 5.08
CA LEU A 31 3.82 -5.06 4.68
C LEU A 31 5.06 -5.13 5.58
N LEU A 32 4.89 -5.25 6.90
CA LEU A 32 6.00 -5.38 7.84
C LEU A 32 6.81 -6.65 7.56
N HIS A 33 6.14 -7.78 7.31
CA HIS A 33 6.82 -9.03 7.00
C HIS A 33 7.62 -8.96 5.69
N ILE A 34 7.05 -8.33 4.66
CA ILE A 34 7.71 -8.13 3.37
C ILE A 34 8.90 -7.19 3.54
N PHE A 35 8.70 -5.99 4.10
CA PHE A 35 9.75 -4.97 4.22
C PHE A 35 10.84 -5.29 5.25
N ARG A 36 10.59 -6.20 6.19
CA ARG A 36 11.63 -6.73 7.09
C ARG A 36 12.64 -7.59 6.32
N ARG A 37 12.20 -8.31 5.28
CA ARG A 37 13.04 -9.27 4.53
C ARG A 37 13.52 -8.75 3.18
N PHE A 38 12.75 -7.86 2.57
CA PHE A 38 12.97 -7.44 1.19
C PHE A 38 12.90 -5.92 1.06
N ASN A 39 13.71 -5.39 0.14
CA ASN A 39 13.56 -4.06 -0.41
C ASN A 39 12.75 -4.15 -1.72
N VAL A 40 11.78 -3.26 -1.86
CA VAL A 40 10.99 -3.11 -3.08
C VAL A 40 11.50 -1.87 -3.80
N VAL A 41 12.09 -2.04 -4.98
CA VAL A 41 12.72 -0.96 -5.77
C VAL A 41 12.07 -0.87 -7.15
N PRO A 42 12.00 0.34 -7.75
CA PRO A 42 11.50 0.47 -9.12
C PRO A 42 12.41 -0.27 -10.11
N CYS A 43 11.82 -0.77 -11.19
CA CYS A 43 12.49 -1.31 -12.36
C CYS A 43 12.19 -0.46 -13.60
N GLU A 44 12.79 -0.81 -14.74
CA GLU A 44 12.60 -0.11 -16.01
C GLU A 44 11.13 -0.07 -16.45
N ASP A 45 10.37 -1.11 -16.10
CA ASP A 45 8.94 -1.24 -16.42
C ASP A 45 8.00 -0.64 -15.34
N THR A 46 8.54 -0.02 -14.29
CA THR A 46 7.70 0.61 -13.26
C THR A 46 7.06 1.89 -13.77
N GLU A 47 5.74 1.88 -13.94
CA GLU A 47 4.98 3.06 -14.34
C GLU A 47 4.93 4.11 -13.22
N VAL A 48 5.45 5.31 -13.51
CA VAL A 48 5.37 6.49 -12.64
C VAL A 48 5.00 7.72 -13.49
N PRO A 49 3.80 8.32 -13.33
CA PRO A 49 2.72 7.97 -12.40
C PRO A 49 1.92 6.72 -12.84
N LEU A 50 1.33 6.02 -11.87
CA LEU A 50 0.47 4.86 -12.13
C LEU A 50 -0.84 5.28 -12.80
N GLU A 51 -1.19 4.62 -13.91
CA GLU A 51 -2.53 4.71 -14.49
C GLU A 51 -3.50 3.80 -13.73
N LEU A 52 -4.63 4.34 -13.28
CA LEU A 52 -5.64 3.59 -12.53
C LEU A 52 -6.82 3.21 -13.41
N LYS A 53 -7.36 2.01 -13.21
CA LYS A 53 -8.62 1.54 -13.78
C LYS A 53 -9.60 1.16 -12.66
N SER A 54 -10.88 1.39 -12.92
CA SER A 54 -11.96 1.03 -12.00
C SER A 54 -12.70 -0.18 -12.56
N HIS A 55 -12.72 -1.27 -11.78
CA HIS A 55 -13.64 -2.40 -11.97
C HIS A 55 -14.44 -2.56 -10.66
N THR A 56 -14.47 -3.76 -10.07
CA THR A 56 -15.04 -3.99 -8.73
C THR A 56 -14.27 -3.23 -7.64
N THR A 57 -12.96 -3.07 -7.82
CA THR A 57 -12.08 -2.24 -6.98
C THR A 57 -11.23 -1.33 -7.86
N LEU A 58 -10.70 -0.25 -7.28
CA LEU A 58 -9.73 0.62 -7.96
C LEU A 58 -8.36 -0.05 -7.93
N GLY A 59 -7.72 -0.17 -9.09
CA GLY A 59 -6.40 -0.81 -9.21
C GLY A 59 -5.58 -0.26 -10.37
N PRO A 60 -4.30 -0.65 -10.46
CA PRO A 60 -3.43 -0.27 -11.56
C PRO A 60 -3.91 -0.86 -12.88
N LYS A 61 -3.76 -0.11 -13.97
CA LYS A 61 -4.21 -0.53 -15.29
C LYS A 61 -3.38 -1.71 -15.82
N ASN A 62 -2.06 -1.59 -15.71
CA ASN A 62 -1.08 -2.54 -16.25
C ASN A 62 -0.35 -3.34 -15.15
N GLY A 63 -0.88 -3.33 -13.92
CA GLY A 63 -0.20 -3.92 -12.76
C GLY A 63 0.84 -2.98 -12.14
N ILE A 64 1.55 -3.47 -11.12
CA ILE A 64 2.68 -2.76 -10.51
C ILE A 64 3.90 -3.67 -10.64
N LEU A 65 4.76 -3.35 -11.59
CA LEU A 65 6.02 -4.06 -11.80
C LEU A 65 7.10 -3.40 -10.94
N VAL A 66 7.74 -4.21 -10.09
CA VAL A 66 8.80 -3.78 -9.17
C VAL A 66 9.85 -4.87 -9.07
N LYS A 67 11.08 -4.48 -8.77
CA LYS A 67 12.16 -5.41 -8.45
C LYS A 67 12.21 -5.62 -6.94
N ILE A 68 12.35 -6.88 -6.53
CA ILE A 68 12.50 -7.27 -5.12
C ILE A 68 13.96 -7.67 -4.91
N THR A 69 14.59 -7.12 -3.87
CA THR A 69 15.93 -7.51 -3.43
C THR A 69 15.92 -7.89 -1.96
N THR A 70 16.75 -8.84 -1.52
CA THR A 70 16.86 -9.20 -0.11
C THR A 70 17.46 -8.04 0.70
N ARG A 71 17.02 -7.90 1.95
CA ARG A 71 17.53 -6.89 2.87
C ARG A 71 18.64 -7.50 3.74
N GLU A 72 19.81 -6.87 3.75
CA GLU A 72 21.04 -7.34 4.42
C GLU A 72 20.87 -7.59 5.92
N ASN A 73 20.01 -6.81 6.59
CA ASN A 73 19.84 -6.87 8.06
C ASN A 73 18.93 -8.01 8.56
N PHE A 74 18.55 -8.99 7.73
CA PHE A 74 17.66 -10.09 8.16
C PHE A 74 18.42 -11.35 8.62
N GLU A 75 19.69 -11.52 8.22
CA GLU A 75 20.47 -12.72 8.54
C GLU A 75 21.14 -12.67 9.92
N ASP A 76 21.27 -11.48 10.53
CA ASP A 76 21.90 -11.29 11.86
C ASP A 76 20.96 -11.50 13.07
N GLU A 77 19.67 -11.81 12.84
CA GLU A 77 18.66 -12.08 13.89
C GLU A 77 18.03 -13.48 13.75
N SER A 78 18.85 -14.51 13.52
CA SER A 78 18.42 -15.93 13.55
C SER A 78 19.25 -16.76 14.52
#